data_AF-A0A535QAZ7-F1
#
_entry.id   AF-A0A535QAZ7-F1
#
_cell.length_a   1.000
_cell.length_b   1.000
_cell.length_c   1.000
_cell.angle_alpha   90.00
_cell.angle_beta   90.00
_cell.angle_gamma   90.00
#
_symmetry.space_group_name_H-M   'P 1'
#
loop_
_entity.id
_entity.type
_entity.pdbx_description
1 polymer ?
#
loop_
_entity_poly.entity_id
_entity_poly.type
_entity_poly.pdbx_seq_one_letter_code
_entity_poly.pdbx_strand_id
1 'polypeptide(L)'
;MQGTAGVWKELQLLLSLNLPDTAYYLWEGTAICCHCDDQNLVIGAPTEQSARQLVQAYLPVVRRTLEAIPDAPKRVSVVVTTAPLAHT
;
A
#
# COMPACT_ATOMS: atom_id res chain seq x y z
N MET A 1 2.61 5.30 -20.28
CA MET A 1 2.28 5.25 -18.84
C MET A 1 1.94 3.80 -18.49
N GLN A 2 2.94 2.93 -18.30
CA GLN A 2 2.72 1.49 -18.09
C GLN A 2 3.42 0.93 -16.83
N GLY A 3 4.31 1.69 -16.19
CA GLY A 3 5.04 1.25 -14.99
C GLY A 3 4.25 1.34 -13.69
N THR A 4 3.41 2.37 -13.52
CA THR A 4 2.85 2.73 -12.21
C THR A 4 1.65 1.91 -11.73
N ALA A 5 0.78 1.47 -12.64
CA ALA A 5 -0.28 0.52 -12.30
C ALA A 5 0.26 -0.92 -12.13
N GLY A 6 1.46 -1.20 -12.66
CA GLY A 6 2.12 -2.51 -12.56
C GLY A 6 2.68 -2.74 -11.17
N VAL A 7 3.45 -1.78 -10.65
CA VAL A 7 4.10 -1.87 -9.33
C VAL A 7 3.09 -2.13 -8.20
N TRP A 8 1.95 -1.44 -8.18
CA TRP A 8 0.94 -1.66 -7.12
C TRP A 8 0.38 -3.08 -7.17
N LYS A 9 0.02 -3.59 -8.36
CA LYS A 9 -0.49 -4.95 -8.53
C LYS A 9 0.56 -6.00 -8.18
N GLU A 10 1.81 -5.77 -8.58
CA GLU A 10 2.92 -6.68 -8.26
C GLU A 10 3.21 -6.68 -6.76
N LEU A 11 3.15 -5.52 -6.10
CA LEU A 11 3.23 -5.42 -4.65
C LEU A 11 2.12 -6.24 -3.98
N GLN A 12 0.86 -6.11 -4.43
CA GLN A 12 -0.26 -6.89 -3.89
C GLN A 12 0.00 -8.41 -4.03
N LEU A 13 0.44 -8.84 -5.21
CA LEU A 13 0.79 -10.26 -5.46
C LEU A 13 1.92 -10.74 -4.54
N LEU A 14 3.00 -9.98 -4.43
CA LEU A 14 4.11 -10.39 -3.59
C LEU A 14 3.74 -10.36 -2.10
N LEU A 15 2.89 -9.43 -1.66
CA LEU A 15 2.39 -9.42 -0.28
C LEU A 15 1.49 -10.62 0.02
N SER A 16 0.64 -11.06 -0.91
CA SER A 16 -0.19 -12.26 -0.71
C SER A 16 0.63 -13.54 -0.59
N LEU A 17 1.83 -13.56 -1.18
CA LEU A 17 2.77 -14.68 -1.06
C LEU A 17 3.63 -14.63 0.22
N ASN A 18 3.87 -13.43 0.77
CA ASN A 18 4.77 -13.22 1.91
C ASN A 18 4.05 -13.04 3.26
N LEU A 19 2.75 -12.70 3.24
CA LEU A 19 1.93 -12.54 4.43
C LEU A 19 0.99 -13.74 4.60
N PRO A 20 0.64 -14.12 5.84
CA PRO A 20 -0.49 -15.01 6.08
C PRO A 20 -1.78 -14.43 5.50
N ASP A 21 -2.69 -15.28 4.99
CA ASP A 21 -3.95 -14.86 4.33
C ASP A 21 -4.71 -13.80 5.12
N THR A 22 -4.93 -14.01 6.43
CA THR A 22 -5.65 -13.07 7.29
C THR A 22 -4.98 -11.70 7.35
N ALA A 23 -3.65 -11.64 7.38
CA ALA A 23 -2.89 -10.39 7.41
C ALA A 23 -2.93 -9.70 6.04
N TYR A 24 -2.86 -10.47 4.95
CA TYR A 24 -3.01 -9.94 3.60
C TYR A 24 -4.40 -9.33 3.39
N TYR A 25 -5.48 -10.03 3.75
CA TYR A 25 -6.84 -9.51 3.60
C TYR A 25 -7.09 -8.25 4.44
N LEU A 26 -6.52 -8.18 5.65
CA LEU A 26 -6.60 -6.96 6.47
C LEU A 26 -5.84 -5.80 5.84
N TRP A 27 -4.67 -6.04 5.28
CA TRP A 27 -3.91 -5.03 4.57
C TRP A 27 -4.65 -4.57 3.30
N GLU A 28 -5.13 -5.50 2.47
CA GLU A 28 -5.86 -5.21 1.23
C GLU A 28 -7.15 -4.42 1.50
N GLY A 29 -7.89 -4.76 2.56
CA GLY A 29 -9.11 -4.06 2.96
C GLY A 29 -8.88 -2.66 3.56
N THR A 30 -7.63 -2.30 3.88
CA THR A 30 -7.29 -1.01 4.50
C THR A 30 -6.39 -0.12 3.64
N ALA A 31 -5.63 -0.69 2.71
CA ALA A 31 -4.65 0.01 1.89
C ALA A 31 -5.21 0.38 0.52
N ILE A 32 -5.24 1.67 0.20
CA ILE A 32 -5.70 2.21 -1.08
C ILE A 32 -4.50 2.83 -1.80
N CYS A 33 -4.28 2.51 -3.07
CA CYS A 33 -3.25 3.20 -3.87
C CYS A 33 -3.71 4.62 -4.20
N CYS A 34 -3.16 5.64 -3.53
CA CYS A 34 -3.48 7.04 -3.81
C CYS A 34 -2.61 7.60 -4.93
N HIS A 35 -1.33 7.26 -4.89
CA HIS A 35 -0.35 7.72 -5.86
C HIS A 35 0.76 6.69 -5.95
N CYS A 36 1.20 6.39 -7.17
CA CYS A 36 2.36 5.56 -7.40
C CYS A 36 3.09 6.15 -8.59
N ASP A 37 4.36 6.50 -8.41
CA ASP A 37 5.32 6.89 -9.44
C ASP A 37 6.66 6.17 -9.21
N ASP A 38 7.66 6.43 -10.04
CA ASP A 38 8.99 5.77 -9.96
C ASP A 38 9.80 6.20 -8.71
N GLN A 39 9.31 7.16 -7.93
CA GLN A 39 9.96 7.69 -6.73
C GLN A 39 9.15 7.46 -5.45
N ASN A 40 7.82 7.56 -5.53
CA ASN A 40 6.93 7.60 -4.38
C ASN A 40 5.70 6.70 -4.57
N LEU A 41 5.47 5.85 -3.58
CA LEU A 41 4.19 5.17 -3.34
C LEU A 41 3.49 5.83 -2.16
N VAL A 42 2.27 6.32 -2.38
CA VAL A 42 1.40 6.87 -1.35
C VAL A 42 0.23 5.91 -1.15
N ILE A 43 0.18 5.32 0.04
CA ILE A 43 -0.87 4.40 0.48
C ILE A 43 -1.87 5.18 1.33
N GLY A 44 -3.11 5.23 0.89
CA GLY A 44 -4.23 5.76 1.64
C GLY A 44 -4.77 4.75 2.64
N ALA A 45 -5.18 5.25 3.81
CA ALA A 45 -5.95 4.50 4.79
C ALA A 45 -7.27 5.23 5.09
N PRO A 46 -8.37 4.50 5.34
CA PRO A 46 -9.68 5.11 5.56
C PRO A 46 -9.79 5.86 6.90
N THR A 47 -8.96 5.51 7.89
CA THR A 47 -8.97 6.13 9.23
C THR A 47 -7.54 6.33 9.74
N GLU A 48 -7.36 7.22 10.71
CA GLU A 48 -6.06 7.40 11.39
C GLU A 48 -5.58 6.10 12.05
N GLN A 49 -6.48 5.32 12.64
CA GLN A 49 -6.13 4.03 13.24
C GLN A 49 -5.60 3.06 12.19
N SER A 50 -6.26 2.98 11.03
CA SER A 50 -5.81 2.14 9.91
C SER A 50 -4.47 2.62 9.38
N ALA A 51 -4.25 3.93 9.25
CA ALA A 51 -2.97 4.48 8.83
C ALA A 51 -1.85 4.13 9.81
N ARG A 52 -2.10 4.25 11.13
CA ARG A 52 -1.13 3.85 12.15
C ARG A 52 -0.81 2.35 12.07
N GLN A 53 -1.83 1.51 11.88
CA GLN A 53 -1.65 0.07 11.70
C GLN A 53 -0.82 -0.25 10.45
N LEU A 54 -1.12 0.40 9.31
CA LEU A 54 -0.34 0.28 8.08
C LEU A 54 1.12 0.67 8.30
N VAL A 55 1.39 1.78 8.98
CA VAL A 55 2.75 2.23 9.28
C VAL A 55 3.49 1.26 10.20
N GLN A 56 2.84 0.78 11.26
CA GLN A 56 3.51 -0.02 12.30
C GLN A 56 3.69 -1.48 11.90
N ALA A 57 2.65 -2.11 11.34
CA ALA A 57 2.65 -3.54 11.06
C ALA A 57 3.10 -3.88 9.64
N TYR A 58 2.72 -3.06 8.65
CA TYR A 58 2.83 -3.46 7.24
C TYR A 58 3.90 -2.69 6.46
N LEU A 59 4.19 -1.43 6.80
CA LEU A 59 5.16 -0.61 6.09
C LEU A 59 6.57 -1.22 6.01
N PRO A 60 7.10 -1.88 7.06
CA PRO A 60 8.38 -2.59 6.95
C PRO A 60 8.35 -3.70 5.89
N VAL A 61 7.24 -4.46 5.84
CA VAL A 61 7.06 -5.55 4.88
C VAL A 61 6.90 -4.98 3.47
N VAL A 62 6.05 -3.97 3.29
CA VAL A 62 5.84 -3.28 2.00
C VAL A 62 7.16 -2.75 1.45
N ARG A 63 7.99 -2.09 2.28
CA ARG A 63 9.29 -1.58 1.85
C ARG A 63 10.21 -2.71 1.37
N ARG A 64 10.29 -3.80 2.14
CA ARG A 64 11.10 -4.97 1.76
C ARG A 64 10.58 -5.64 0.49
N THR A 65 9.26 -5.71 0.31
CA THR A 65 8.66 -6.29 -0.89
C THR A 65 8.92 -5.43 -2.12
N LEU A 66 8.89 -4.10 -2.00
CA LEU A 66 9.22 -3.20 -3.10
C LEU A 66 10.68 -3.32 -3.56
N GLU A 67 11.61 -3.66 -2.67
CA GLU A 67 13.01 -3.92 -3.06
C GLU A 67 13.16 -5.10 -4.03
N ALA A 68 12.17 -5.99 -4.08
CA ALA A 68 12.15 -7.12 -5.02
C ALA A 68 11.52 -6.78 -6.38
N ILE A 69 10.89 -5.61 -6.51
CA ILE A 69 10.21 -5.17 -7.74
C ILE A 69 11.17 -4.26 -8.55
N PRO A 70 11.45 -4.56 -9.82
CA PRO A 70 12.24 -3.68 -10.67
C PRO A 70 11.50 -2.34 -10.89
N ASP A 71 12.24 -1.23 -10.88
CA ASP A 71 11.70 0.14 -11.01
C ASP A 71 10.69 0.54 -9.92
N ALA A 72 10.75 -0.11 -8.76
CA ALA A 72 9.90 0.25 -7.63
C ALA A 72 10.21 1.63 -7.04
N PRO A 73 9.18 2.32 -6.51
CA PRO A 73 9.35 3.59 -5.81
C PRO A 73 10.29 3.46 -4.62
N LYS A 74 11.19 4.43 -4.50
CA LYS A 74 12.19 4.49 -3.42
C LYS A 74 11.60 4.91 -2.08
N ARG A 75 10.44 5.57 -2.10
CA ARG A 75 9.78 6.09 -0.91
C ARG A 75 8.37 5.58 -0.82
N VAL A 76 7.97 5.22 0.40
CA VAL A 76 6.60 4.81 0.71
C VAL A 76 6.10 5.70 1.84
N SER A 77 4.90 6.24 1.67
CA SER A 77 4.23 7.06 2.68
C SER A 77 2.80 6.57 2.86
N VAL A 78 2.30 6.66 4.09
CA VAL A 78 0.91 6.35 4.41
C VAL A 78 0.20 7.63 4.79
N VAL A 79 -0.95 7.88 4.17
CA VAL A 79 -1.78 9.06 4.43
C VAL A 79 -3.19 8.63 4.79
N VAL A 80 -3.91 9.44 5.56
CA VAL A 80 -5.33 9.21 5.79
C VAL A 80 -6.09 9.79 4.60
N THR A 81 -6.77 8.93 3.86
CA THR A 81 -7.72 9.36 2.83
C THR A 81 -9.06 9.57 3.49
N THR A 82 -9.26 10.74 4.09
CA THR A 82 -10.61 11.24 4.34
C THR A 82 -11.22 11.59 2.99
N ALA A 83 -11.63 10.58 2.21
CA ALA A 83 -12.70 10.82 1.26
C ALA A 83 -13.86 11.39 2.09
N PRO A 84 -14.52 12.50 1.69
CA PRO A 84 -15.74 12.89 2.36
C PRO A 84 -16.65 11.67 2.31
N LEU A 85 -17.06 11.19 3.48
CA LEU A 85 -18.11 10.20 3.57
C LEU A 85 -19.26 10.76 2.73
N ALA A 86 -19.49 10.19 1.55
CA ALA A 86 -20.71 10.46 0.79
C ALA A 86 -21.83 9.81 1.61
N HIS A 87 -22.33 10.54 2.61
CA HIS A 87 -23.54 10.20 3.31
C HIS A 87 -24.69 10.42 2.32
N THR A 88 -25.17 9.32 1.73
CA THR A 88 -26.53 9.23 1.17
C THR A 88 -27.57 9.34 2.26
#